data_AF-A0A842V262-F1
#
_entry.id   AF-A0A842V262-F1
#
_cell.length_a   1.000
_cell.length_b   1.000
_cell.length_c   1.000
_cell.angle_alpha   90.00
_cell.angle_beta   90.00
_cell.angle_gamma   90.00
#
_symmetry.space_group_name_H-M   'P 1'
#
loop_
_entity.id
_entity.type
_entity.pdbx_description
1 polymer ?
#
loop_
_entity_poly.entity_id
_entity_poly.type
_entity_poly.pdbx_seq_one_letter_code
_entity_poly.pdbx_strand_id
1 'polypeptide(L)'
;MSKRRYFKKREKEKKAALERIKILFKLAKQEFPKHPERAHRYARMINDLVKKVRVRLPKDIKRFICRQCSQLLVPGKNLKVKSSKGFMIYECLNCSNTRKYGYEKEKRDKK
;
A
#
# COMPACT_ATOMS: atom_id res chain seq x y z
N MET A 1 -11.27 34.06 -4.69
CA MET A 1 -11.73 32.75 -4.18
C MET A 1 -11.20 32.52 -2.76
N SER A 2 -12.08 32.33 -1.77
CA SER A 2 -11.69 32.14 -0.34
C SER A 2 -10.85 30.87 -0.13
N LYS A 3 -9.70 31.00 0.56
CA LYS A 3 -8.77 29.89 0.89
C LYS A 3 -9.46 28.69 1.55
N ARG A 4 -10.55 28.91 2.30
CA ARG A 4 -11.36 27.84 2.95
C ARG A 4 -12.07 26.93 1.94
N ARG A 5 -12.58 27.46 0.82
CA ARG A 5 -13.27 26.65 -0.20
C ARG A 5 -12.30 25.74 -0.98
N TYR A 6 -11.08 26.20 -1.23
CA TYR A 6 -10.02 25.41 -1.89
C TYR A 6 -9.56 24.22 -1.03
N PHE A 7 -9.36 24.44 0.28
CA PHE A 7 -8.99 23.37 1.22
C PHE A 7 -10.05 22.26 1.31
N LYS A 8 -11.34 22.62 1.42
CA LYS A 8 -12.44 21.64 1.46
C LYS A 8 -12.54 20.80 0.17
N LYS A 9 -12.27 21.39 -1.00
CA LYS A 9 -12.28 20.66 -2.28
C LYS A 9 -11.18 19.60 -2.33
N ARG A 10 -9.95 19.98 -1.95
CA ARG A 10 -8.79 19.07 -1.84
C ARG A 10 -9.04 17.91 -0.88
N GLU A 11 -9.71 18.14 0.25
CA GLU A 11 -10.04 17.06 1.18
C GLU A 11 -11.04 16.05 0.61
N LYS A 12 -12.08 16.53 -0.09
CA LYS A 12 -13.04 15.65 -0.77
C LYS A 12 -12.34 14.79 -1.83
N GLU A 13 -11.45 15.39 -2.62
CA GLU A 13 -10.66 14.66 -3.63
C GLU A 13 -9.76 13.59 -2.99
N LYS A 14 -9.13 13.90 -1.85
CA LYS A 14 -8.32 12.93 -1.09
C LYS A 14 -9.17 11.77 -0.56
N LYS A 15 -10.37 12.04 -0.03
CA LYS A 15 -11.28 11.00 0.47
C LYS A 15 -11.72 10.07 -0.65
N ALA A 16 -12.20 10.62 -1.77
CA ALA A 16 -12.60 9.83 -2.93
C ALA A 16 -11.44 8.99 -3.50
N ALA A 17 -10.22 9.55 -3.54
CA ALA A 17 -9.04 8.81 -3.96
C ALA A 17 -8.72 7.63 -3.02
N LEU A 18 -8.84 7.82 -1.70
CA LEU A 18 -8.62 6.76 -0.72
C LEU A 18 -9.63 5.63 -0.85
N GLU A 19 -10.91 5.94 -1.09
CA GLU A 19 -11.94 4.94 -1.36
C GLU A 19 -11.62 4.15 -2.64
N ARG A 20 -11.26 4.85 -3.71
CA ARG A 20 -10.86 4.21 -4.97
C ARG A 20 -9.65 3.29 -4.81
N ILE A 21 -8.65 3.71 -4.03
CA ILE A 21 -7.48 2.89 -3.71
C ILE A 21 -7.88 1.62 -2.97
N LYS A 22 -8.79 1.70 -1.99
CA LYS A 22 -9.28 0.51 -1.25
C LYS A 22 -9.96 -0.49 -2.19
N ILE A 23 -10.81 0.00 -3.09
CA ILE A 23 -11.52 -0.84 -4.07
C ILE A 23 -10.52 -1.51 -5.02
N LEU A 24 -9.60 -0.73 -5.61
CA LEU A 24 -8.58 -1.26 -6.51
C LEU A 24 -7.70 -2.31 -5.82
N PHE A 25 -7.37 -2.10 -4.55
CA PHE A 25 -6.57 -3.06 -3.78
C PHE A 25 -7.34 -4.37 -3.52
N LYS A 26 -8.64 -4.28 -3.24
CA LYS A 26 -9.50 -5.46 -3.07
C LYS A 26 -9.58 -6.27 -4.36
N LEU A 27 -9.81 -5.60 -5.50
CA LEU A 27 -9.82 -6.22 -6.82
C LEU A 27 -8.46 -6.87 -7.14
N ALA A 28 -7.36 -6.16 -6.88
CA ALA A 28 -6.02 -6.69 -7.10
C ALA A 28 -5.76 -7.99 -6.32
N LYS A 29 -6.23 -8.09 -5.06
CA LYS A 29 -6.13 -9.32 -4.27
C LYS A 29 -6.97 -10.46 -4.85
N GLN A 30 -8.17 -10.17 -5.31
CA GLN A 30 -9.09 -11.17 -5.87
C GLN A 30 -8.58 -11.72 -7.21
N GLU A 31 -7.96 -10.88 -8.03
CA GLU A 31 -7.50 -11.25 -9.37
C GLU A 31 -6.09 -11.82 -9.40
N PHE A 32 -5.25 -11.55 -8.39
CA PHE A 32 -3.89 -12.09 -8.29
C PHE A 32 -3.76 -13.62 -8.47
N PRO A 33 -4.63 -14.49 -7.90
CA PRO A 33 -4.51 -15.93 -8.12
C PRO A 33 -4.80 -16.37 -9.55
N LYS A 34 -5.66 -15.64 -10.28
CA LYS A 34 -6.10 -16.00 -11.65
C LYS A 34 -5.24 -15.31 -12.72
N HIS A 35 -4.96 -14.02 -12.54
CA HIS A 35 -4.25 -13.17 -13.48
C HIS A 35 -3.31 -12.21 -12.74
N PRO A 36 -2.06 -12.60 -12.45
CA PRO A 36 -1.11 -11.77 -11.71
C PRO A 36 -0.78 -10.44 -12.42
N GLU A 37 -0.78 -10.43 -13.76
CA GLU A 37 -0.54 -9.23 -14.57
C GLU A 37 -1.58 -8.13 -14.33
N ARG A 38 -2.87 -8.49 -14.21
CA ARG A 38 -3.95 -7.54 -13.91
C ARG A 38 -3.80 -6.98 -12.50
N ALA A 39 -3.46 -7.82 -11.53
CA ALA A 39 -3.17 -7.38 -10.17
C ALA A 39 -2.00 -6.38 -10.11
N HIS A 40 -0.95 -6.61 -10.92
CA HIS A 40 0.16 -5.67 -11.06
C HIS A 40 -0.28 -4.34 -11.70
N ARG A 41 -1.17 -4.38 -12.70
CA ARG A 41 -1.75 -3.17 -13.31
C ARG A 41 -2.54 -2.34 -12.29
N TYR A 42 -3.36 -2.96 -11.45
CA TYR A 42 -4.07 -2.24 -10.39
C TYR A 42 -3.14 -1.65 -9.34
N ALA A 43 -2.09 -2.38 -8.96
CA ALA A 43 -1.08 -1.85 -8.02
C ALA A 43 -0.35 -0.62 -8.60
N ARG A 44 -0.08 -0.61 -9.91
CA ARG A 44 0.45 0.57 -10.62
C ARG A 44 -0.53 1.74 -10.59
N MET A 45 -1.81 1.51 -10.90
CA MET A 45 -2.86 2.54 -10.83
C MET A 45 -2.98 3.14 -9.42
N ILE A 46 -2.87 2.32 -8.37
CA ILE A 46 -2.85 2.79 -6.98
C ILE A 46 -1.68 3.75 -6.75
N ASN A 47 -0.48 3.40 -7.20
CA ASN A 47 0.70 4.25 -7.02
C ASN A 47 0.58 5.57 -7.79
N ASP A 48 0.00 5.55 -8.99
CA ASP A 48 -0.25 6.75 -9.79
C ASP A 48 -1.30 7.67 -9.14
N LEU A 49 -2.38 7.11 -8.59
CA LEU A 49 -3.36 7.87 -7.81
C LEU A 49 -2.73 8.51 -6.56
N VAL A 50 -1.88 7.77 -5.86
CA VAL A 50 -1.14 8.26 -4.69
C VAL A 50 -0.26 9.44 -5.05
N LYS A 51 0.50 9.35 -6.16
CA LYS A 51 1.35 10.44 -6.66
C LYS A 51 0.53 11.65 -7.10
N LYS A 52 -0.56 11.42 -7.84
CA LYS A 52 -1.42 12.48 -8.38
C LYS A 52 -2.13 13.27 -7.28
N VAL A 53 -2.78 12.59 -6.34
CA VAL A 53 -3.58 13.23 -5.28
C VAL A 53 -2.73 13.58 -4.05
N ARG A 54 -1.48 13.08 -3.99
CA ARG A 54 -0.55 13.23 -2.84
C ARG A 54 -1.18 12.75 -1.54
N VAL A 55 -1.82 11.58 -1.58
CA VAL A 55 -2.45 10.93 -0.41
C VAL A 55 -1.49 9.95 0.25
N ARG A 56 -1.58 9.82 1.57
CA ARG A 56 -0.83 8.81 2.30
C ARG A 56 -1.59 7.48 2.22
N LEU A 57 -0.93 6.42 1.77
CA LEU A 57 -1.52 5.09 1.77
C LEU A 57 -1.80 4.61 3.20
N PRO A 58 -2.97 3.97 3.44
CA PRO A 58 -3.23 3.24 4.68
C PRO A 58 -2.14 2.20 4.95
N LYS A 59 -1.82 1.96 6.22
CA LYS A 59 -0.75 1.02 6.62
C LYS A 59 -0.98 -0.38 6.02
N ASP A 60 -2.24 -0.81 5.97
CA ASP A 60 -2.67 -2.13 5.49
C ASP A 60 -2.54 -2.30 3.99
N ILE A 61 -2.46 -1.22 3.22
CA ILE A 61 -2.25 -1.28 1.76
C ILE A 61 -0.77 -1.04 1.46
N LYS A 62 -0.13 -0.10 2.17
CA LYS A 62 1.26 0.29 1.99
C LYS A 62 2.25 -0.87 2.16
N ARG A 63 1.93 -1.85 3.02
CA ARG A 63 2.77 -3.04 3.26
C ARG A 63 2.75 -4.02 2.09
N PHE A 64 1.65 -4.10 1.35
CA PHE A 64 1.46 -5.05 0.26
C PHE A 64 1.70 -4.45 -1.13
N ILE A 65 2.21 -3.23 -1.21
CA ILE A 65 2.59 -2.60 -2.49
C ILE A 65 4.08 -2.23 -2.43
N CYS A 66 4.84 -2.77 -3.37
CA CYS A 66 6.23 -2.37 -3.54
C CYS A 66 6.30 -0.96 -4.14
N ARG A 67 7.16 -0.08 -3.62
CA ARG A 67 7.29 1.30 -4.14
C ARG A 67 8.14 1.36 -5.41
N GLN A 68 8.97 0.35 -5.62
CA GLN A 68 9.95 0.32 -6.70
C GLN A 68 9.31 -0.29 -7.95
N CYS A 69 8.89 -1.55 -7.89
CA CYS A 69 8.22 -2.22 -9.01
C CYS A 69 6.71 -1.90 -9.12
N SER A 70 6.10 -1.23 -8.14
CA SER A 70 4.65 -0.95 -8.10
C SER A 70 3.77 -2.20 -8.22
N GLN A 71 4.31 -3.36 -7.85
CA GLN A 71 3.59 -4.63 -7.88
C GLN A 71 2.94 -4.94 -6.54
N LEU A 72 1.84 -5.71 -6.61
CA LEU A 72 1.21 -6.33 -5.46
C LEU A 72 2.14 -7.39 -4.86
N LEU A 73 2.42 -7.24 -3.57
CA LEU A 73 3.18 -8.17 -2.75
C LEU A 73 2.19 -9.09 -2.05
N VAL A 74 2.29 -10.39 -2.31
CA VAL A 74 1.46 -11.41 -1.67
C VAL A 74 2.37 -12.36 -0.90
N PRO A 75 2.17 -12.51 0.43
CA PRO A 75 2.91 -13.46 1.24
C PRO A 75 2.83 -14.86 0.64
N GLY A 76 3.96 -15.57 0.56
CA GLY A 76 4.01 -16.93 0.03
C GLY A 76 4.10 -17.07 -1.49
N LYS A 77 3.91 -15.99 -2.27
CA LYS A 77 4.22 -15.98 -3.72
C LYS A 77 5.43 -15.10 -4.03
N ASN A 78 5.26 -13.78 -3.92
CA ASN A 78 6.27 -12.79 -4.36
C ASN A 78 6.87 -12.00 -3.20
N LEU A 79 6.46 -12.31 -1.97
CA LEU A 79 6.90 -11.63 -0.75
C LEU A 79 7.44 -12.66 0.23
N LYS A 80 8.70 -12.48 0.61
CA LYS A 80 9.34 -13.20 1.72
C LYS A 80 9.21 -12.35 2.97
N VAL A 81 8.53 -12.89 3.99
CA VAL A 81 8.36 -12.23 5.28
C VAL A 81 9.29 -12.92 6.28
N LYS A 82 10.22 -12.16 6.86
CA LYS A 82 11.11 -12.62 7.92
C LYS A 82 10.78 -11.85 9.20
N SER A 83 10.56 -12.57 10.30
CA SER A 83 10.47 -11.96 11.63
C SER A 83 11.83 -11.99 12.31
N SER A 84 12.34 -10.83 12.72
CA SER A 84 13.49 -10.71 13.62
C SER A 84 13.06 -10.07 14.94
N LYS A 85 13.88 -10.15 15.99
CA LYS A 85 13.57 -9.57 17.32
C LYS A 85 13.26 -8.08 17.16
N GLY A 86 11.99 -7.69 17.32
CA GLY A 86 11.47 -6.32 17.21
C GLY A 86 10.99 -5.85 15.83
N PHE A 87 11.32 -6.55 14.73
CA PHE A 87 11.03 -6.10 13.35
C PHE A 87 10.49 -7.21 12.44
N MET A 88 9.50 -6.86 11.61
CA MET A 88 9.11 -7.65 10.45
C MET A 88 9.79 -7.11 9.19
N ILE A 89 10.52 -7.97 8.50
CA ILE A 89 11.24 -7.68 7.27
C ILE A 89 10.43 -8.24 6.11
N TYR A 90 10.04 -7.37 5.19
CA TYR A 90 9.29 -7.65 3.98
C TYR A 90 10.25 -7.52 2.80
N GLU A 91 10.58 -8.64 2.16
CA GLU A 91 11.50 -8.73 1.05
C GLU A 91 10.72 -9.08 -0.22
N CYS A 92 10.77 -8.19 -1.21
CA CYS A 92 10.15 -8.41 -2.51
C CYS A 92 11.05 -9.33 -3.34
N LEU A 93 10.57 -10.51 -3.70
CA LEU A 93 11.34 -11.47 -4.49
C LEU A 93 11.54 -11.01 -5.95
N ASN A 94 10.74 -10.07 -6.44
CA ASN A 94 10.83 -9.62 -7.83
C ASN A 94 11.79 -8.45 -8.06
N CYS A 95 12.12 -7.67 -7.04
CA CYS A 95 13.04 -6.52 -7.17
C CYS A 95 14.07 -6.41 -6.03
N SER A 96 14.13 -7.43 -5.17
CA SER A 96 15.02 -7.53 -4.00
C SER A 96 14.91 -6.37 -2.99
N ASN A 97 13.90 -5.52 -3.11
CA ASN A 97 13.69 -4.41 -2.20
C ASN A 97 13.20 -4.93 -0.84
N THR A 98 13.89 -4.52 0.22
CA THR A 98 13.63 -4.96 1.58
C THR A 98 13.11 -3.81 2.44
N ARG A 99 12.03 -4.06 3.18
CA ARG A 99 11.43 -3.11 4.12
C ARG A 99 11.36 -3.68 5.51
N LYS A 100 11.68 -2.86 6.50
CA LYS A 100 11.59 -3.23 7.91
C LYS A 100 10.43 -2.47 8.54
N TYR A 101 9.54 -3.18 9.21
CA TYR A 101 8.45 -2.63 9.99
C TYR A 101 8.63 -3.07 11.44
N GLY A 102 8.96 -2.13 12.33
CA GLY A 102 9.06 -2.41 13.77
C GLY A 102 7.68 -2.62 14.38
N TYR A 103 7.55 -3.62 15.26
CA TYR A 103 6.33 -3.89 16.04
C TYR A 103 6.51 -3.62 17.54
N GLU A 104 7.68 -3.09 17.94
CA GLU A 104 8.04 -2.90 19.35
C GLU A 104 7.15 -1.91 20.11
N LYS A 105 6.59 -0.90 19.41
CA LYS A 105 5.68 0.07 20.04
C LYS A 105 4.35 -0.58 20.49
N GLU A 106 3.84 -1.58 19.78
CA GLU A 106 2.57 -2.25 20.11
C GLU A 106 2.65 -3.13 21.37
N LYS A 107 3.86 -3.49 21.84
CA LYS A 107 4.05 -4.23 23.11
C LYS A 107 4.03 -3.32 24.34
N ARG A 108 4.28 -2.02 24.19
CA ARG A 108 4.36 -1.08 25.32
C ARG A 108 2.99 -0.55 25.75
N ASP A 109 2.04 -0.44 24.81
CA ASP A 109 0.66 0.02 25.07
C ASP A 109 -0.29 -1.07 25.61
N LYS A 110 0.18 -2.31 25.75
CA LYS A 110 -0.60 -3.44 26.30
C LYS A 110 -0.14 -3.88 27.70
N LYS A 111 0.74 -3.12 28.35
CA LYS A 111 1.22 -3.39 29.71
C LYS A 111 0.63 -2.40 30.70
#